data_AF-A0A662XAG3-F1
#
_entry.id   AF-A0A662XAG3-F1
#
_cell.length_a   1.000
_cell.length_b   1.000
_cell.length_c   1.000
_cell.angle_alpha   90.00
_cell.angle_beta   90.00
_cell.angle_gamma   90.00
#
_symmetry.space_group_name_H-M   'P 1'
#
loop_
_entity.id
_entity.type
_entity.pdbx_description
1 polymer ?
#
loop_
_entity_poly.entity_id
_entity_poly.type
_entity_poly.pdbx_seq_one_letter_code
_entity_poly.pdbx_strand_id
1 'polypeptide(L)'
;MAAAEALLAYEPLQQLQHENFLLREEARRAQSEVQELLAWKEKAVTHMAAMAPARRRAAREVERAKQLQQQLRTVESSLQTRGVLEQTATALESERERLQQRVTHLEQESATLKRQSEREKRRVDEAEAQLAAMGETFRLHLERLVAVRESLDDEDDKSNQDGKVQDESTTKAETQDVVCAGDDSSNVAKARDNNTPEISEEDGDDASSSAALVAGLDAVAAKCLAWLQEHLAQSFARQQLKAARYEEQHANIQRLREQVLAASRVPEQQAQTHARQTRELAELRESREQLQRRAEQAERTGLEQQRRREEMATRLRLVAGEVRQYLRLVRGEIKRKFGYLPEAIAHAESWARIAEALELLLRQGSERPVAVGS
;
A
#
# COMPACT_ATOMS: atom_id res chain seq x y z
N MET A 1 -40.30 -116.15 -12.54
CA MET A 1 -39.79 -115.23 -13.57
C MET A 1 -40.52 -113.88 -13.49
N ALA A 2 -41.84 -113.82 -13.71
CA ALA A 2 -42.61 -112.56 -13.68
C ALA A 2 -42.50 -111.74 -12.37
N ALA A 3 -42.42 -112.38 -11.20
CA ALA A 3 -42.27 -111.67 -9.92
C ALA A 3 -40.88 -111.03 -9.74
N ALA A 4 -39.83 -111.61 -10.33
CA ALA A 4 -38.47 -111.07 -10.26
C ALA A 4 -38.27 -109.91 -11.23
N GLU A 5 -38.87 -109.98 -12.42
CA GLU A 5 -38.90 -108.88 -13.39
C GLU A 5 -39.71 -107.68 -12.85
N ALA A 6 -40.82 -107.93 -12.15
CA ALA A 6 -41.60 -106.88 -11.49
C ALA A 6 -40.84 -106.19 -10.35
N LEU A 7 -40.01 -106.93 -9.60
CA LEU A 7 -39.15 -106.35 -8.54
C LEU A 7 -37.99 -105.53 -9.13
N LEU A 8 -37.37 -105.99 -10.22
CA LEU A 8 -36.33 -105.23 -10.94
C LEU A 8 -36.88 -103.95 -11.58
N ALA A 9 -38.14 -103.97 -12.07
CA ALA A 9 -38.81 -102.78 -12.55
C ALA A 9 -39.15 -101.78 -11.43
N TYR A 10 -39.16 -102.21 -10.16
CA TYR A 10 -39.52 -101.38 -9.00
C TYR A 10 -38.31 -100.71 -8.32
N GLU A 11 -37.09 -101.24 -8.45
CA GLU A 11 -35.85 -100.62 -7.96
C GLU A 11 -35.64 -99.16 -8.42
N PRO A 12 -35.77 -98.79 -9.71
CA PRO A 12 -35.58 -97.40 -10.12
C PRO A 12 -36.64 -96.46 -9.53
N LEU A 13 -37.87 -96.96 -9.29
CA LEU A 13 -38.90 -96.19 -8.62
C LEU A 13 -38.53 -95.90 -7.16
N GLN A 14 -37.99 -96.89 -6.44
CA GLN A 14 -37.53 -96.71 -5.05
C GLN A 14 -36.34 -95.75 -4.95
N GLN A 15 -35.39 -95.83 -5.88
CA GLN A 15 -34.27 -94.89 -5.96
C GLN A 15 -34.76 -93.46 -6.19
N LEU A 16 -35.64 -93.25 -7.16
CA LEU A 16 -36.23 -91.93 -7.42
C LEU A 16 -37.03 -91.41 -6.22
N GLN A 17 -37.74 -92.27 -5.48
CA GLN A 17 -38.43 -91.87 -4.25
C GLN A 17 -37.46 -91.43 -3.15
N HIS A 18 -36.35 -92.15 -2.99
CA HIS A 18 -35.30 -91.79 -2.02
C HIS A 18 -34.60 -90.48 -2.40
N GLU A 19 -34.23 -90.30 -3.66
CA GLU A 19 -33.67 -89.04 -4.16
C GLU A 19 -34.65 -87.87 -4.00
N ASN A 20 -35.93 -88.08 -4.32
CA ASN A 20 -36.95 -87.07 -4.12
C ASN A 20 -37.12 -86.69 -2.64
N PHE A 21 -37.00 -87.67 -1.74
CA PHE A 21 -36.98 -87.42 -0.30
C PHE A 21 -35.76 -86.59 0.11
N LEU A 22 -34.55 -86.94 -0.35
CA LEU A 22 -33.33 -86.19 -0.07
C LEU A 22 -33.41 -84.74 -0.58
N LEU A 23 -33.85 -84.54 -1.82
CA LEU A 23 -34.04 -83.21 -2.40
C LEU A 23 -35.06 -82.37 -1.60
N ARG A 24 -36.11 -82.99 -1.05
CA ARG A 24 -37.07 -82.30 -0.17
C ARG A 24 -36.48 -81.95 1.19
N GLU A 25 -35.59 -82.76 1.74
CA GLU A 25 -34.85 -82.45 2.97
C GLU A 25 -33.83 -81.33 2.73
N GLU A 26 -33.09 -81.38 1.62
CA GLU A 26 -32.18 -80.29 1.20
C GLU A 26 -32.92 -78.99 0.95
N ALA A 27 -34.07 -79.02 0.25
CA ALA A 27 -34.90 -77.85 0.06
C ALA A 27 -35.40 -77.28 1.40
N ARG A 28 -35.76 -78.14 2.36
CA ARG A 28 -36.15 -77.69 3.71
C ARG A 28 -34.99 -77.06 4.47
N ARG A 29 -33.78 -77.62 4.39
CA ARG A 29 -32.57 -77.04 4.99
C ARG A 29 -32.20 -75.69 4.37
N ALA A 30 -32.19 -75.61 3.05
CA ALA A 30 -31.94 -74.37 2.32
C ALA A 30 -33.00 -73.29 2.67
N GLN A 31 -34.27 -73.68 2.82
CA GLN A 31 -35.31 -72.76 3.27
C GLN A 31 -35.07 -72.25 4.70
N SER A 32 -34.63 -73.10 5.64
CA SER A 32 -34.29 -72.65 6.99
C SER A 32 -33.08 -71.71 7.00
N GLU A 33 -32.04 -72.00 6.22
CA GLU A 33 -30.85 -71.13 6.12
C GLU A 33 -31.22 -69.76 5.53
N VAL A 34 -32.06 -69.72 4.49
CA VAL A 34 -32.55 -68.46 3.92
C VAL A 34 -33.35 -67.66 4.94
N GLN A 35 -34.22 -68.31 5.73
CA GLN A 35 -34.99 -67.64 6.78
C GLN A 35 -34.08 -67.07 7.87
N GLU A 36 -33.06 -67.81 8.30
CA GLU A 36 -32.07 -67.30 9.25
C GLU A 36 -31.34 -66.08 8.67
N LEU A 37 -30.81 -66.18 7.45
CA LEU A 37 -30.11 -65.05 6.81
C LEU A 37 -31.01 -63.80 6.68
N LEU A 38 -32.30 -63.98 6.38
CA LEU A 38 -33.26 -62.88 6.35
C LEU A 38 -33.45 -62.26 7.75
N ALA A 39 -33.59 -63.08 8.79
CA ALA A 39 -33.70 -62.58 10.16
C ALA A 39 -32.43 -61.82 10.61
N TRP A 40 -31.25 -62.31 10.23
CA TRP A 40 -29.98 -61.62 10.49
C TRP A 40 -29.88 -60.29 9.73
N LYS A 41 -30.31 -60.26 8.47
CA LYS A 41 -30.39 -59.02 7.67
C LYS A 41 -31.33 -58.00 8.33
N GLU A 42 -32.50 -58.42 8.80
CA GLU A 42 -33.45 -57.54 9.50
C GLU A 42 -32.86 -56.98 10.80
N LYS A 43 -32.19 -57.82 11.60
CA LYS A 43 -31.46 -57.36 12.81
C LYS A 43 -30.37 -56.35 12.49
N ALA A 44 -29.61 -56.57 11.41
CA ALA A 44 -28.58 -55.62 10.98
C ALA A 44 -29.20 -54.29 10.52
N VAL A 45 -30.29 -54.33 9.76
CA VAL A 45 -31.00 -53.12 9.29
C VAL A 45 -31.60 -52.34 10.46
N THR A 46 -32.22 -53.02 11.44
CA THR A 46 -32.76 -52.35 12.63
C THR A 46 -31.66 -51.73 13.49
N HIS A 47 -30.53 -52.42 13.67
CA HIS A 47 -29.36 -51.85 14.35
C HIS A 47 -28.79 -50.64 13.61
N MET A 48 -28.66 -50.70 12.28
CA MET A 48 -28.23 -49.55 11.47
C MET A 48 -29.20 -48.37 11.58
N ALA A 49 -30.51 -48.62 11.56
CA ALA A 49 -31.54 -47.61 11.73
C ALA A 49 -31.49 -46.99 13.13
N ALA A 50 -31.30 -47.80 14.18
CA ALA A 50 -31.15 -47.33 15.56
C ALA A 50 -29.89 -46.46 15.76
N MET A 51 -28.81 -46.76 15.04
CA MET A 51 -27.56 -45.99 15.08
C MET A 51 -27.57 -44.74 14.16
N ALA A 52 -28.51 -44.64 13.22
CA ALA A 52 -28.56 -43.52 12.28
C ALA A 52 -28.73 -42.14 12.97
N PRO A 53 -29.55 -41.97 14.02
CA PRO A 53 -29.62 -40.72 14.78
C PRO A 53 -28.29 -40.33 15.42
N ALA A 54 -27.56 -41.28 16.02
CA ALA A 54 -26.26 -41.02 16.63
C ALA A 54 -25.23 -40.56 15.58
N ARG A 55 -25.17 -41.23 14.41
CA ARG A 55 -24.32 -40.81 13.29
C ARG A 55 -24.68 -39.40 12.79
N ARG A 56 -25.97 -39.08 12.70
CA ARG A 56 -26.43 -37.73 12.30
C ARG A 56 -26.05 -36.67 13.34
N ARG A 57 -26.10 -36.97 14.64
CA ARG A 57 -25.63 -36.05 15.69
C ARG A 57 -24.13 -35.81 15.59
N ALA A 58 -23.34 -36.88 15.48
CA ALA A 58 -21.89 -36.78 15.30
C ALA A 58 -21.51 -35.98 14.04
N ALA A 59 -22.21 -36.18 12.92
CA ALA A 59 -22.00 -35.41 11.70
C ALA A 59 -22.25 -33.90 11.92
N ARG A 60 -23.35 -33.54 12.60
CA ARG A 60 -23.67 -32.15 12.94
C ARG A 60 -22.64 -31.53 13.89
N GLU A 61 -22.12 -32.31 14.85
CA GLU A 61 -21.07 -31.85 15.76
C GLU A 61 -19.76 -31.59 15.01
N VAL A 62 -19.40 -32.44 14.06
CA VAL A 62 -18.23 -32.22 13.17
C VAL A 62 -18.42 -30.97 12.31
N GLU A 63 -19.62 -30.73 11.76
CA GLU A 63 -19.94 -29.51 11.01
C GLU A 63 -19.82 -28.25 11.89
N ARG A 64 -20.37 -28.28 13.10
CA ARG A 64 -20.23 -27.19 14.09
C ARG A 64 -18.76 -26.95 14.45
N ALA A 65 -17.98 -28.00 14.68
CA ALA A 65 -16.55 -27.88 14.96
C ALA A 65 -15.79 -27.24 13.80
N LYS A 66 -16.13 -27.58 12.54
CA LYS A 66 -15.57 -26.93 11.35
C LYS A 66 -15.94 -25.45 11.27
N GLN A 67 -17.19 -25.09 11.56
CA GLN A 67 -17.62 -23.69 11.61
C GLN A 67 -16.86 -22.90 12.69
N LEU A 68 -16.73 -23.45 13.90
CA LEU A 68 -15.95 -22.84 14.98
C LEU A 68 -14.47 -22.69 14.61
N GLN A 69 -13.88 -23.69 13.94
CA GLN A 69 -12.50 -23.61 13.47
C GLN A 69 -12.32 -22.50 12.43
N GLN A 70 -13.29 -22.31 11.52
CA GLN A 70 -13.27 -21.19 10.58
C GLN A 70 -13.38 -19.84 11.30
N GLN A 71 -14.28 -19.73 12.29
CA GLN A 71 -14.40 -18.52 13.11
C GLN A 71 -13.09 -18.21 13.85
N LEU A 72 -12.45 -19.21 14.46
CA LEU A 72 -11.15 -19.02 15.12
C LEU A 72 -10.08 -18.52 14.15
N ARG A 73 -9.98 -19.09 12.95
CA ARG A 73 -9.04 -18.61 11.92
C ARG A 73 -9.32 -17.16 11.51
N THR A 74 -10.59 -16.76 11.40
CA THR A 74 -10.92 -15.35 11.10
C THR A 74 -10.47 -14.43 12.24
N VAL A 75 -10.70 -14.82 13.49
CA VAL A 75 -10.24 -14.07 14.66
C VAL A 75 -8.71 -14.00 14.71
N GLU A 76 -8.01 -15.09 14.48
CA GLU A 76 -6.54 -15.14 14.41
C GLU A 76 -6.00 -14.17 13.35
N SER A 77 -6.58 -14.16 12.14
CA SER A 77 -6.17 -13.23 11.08
C SER A 77 -6.45 -11.76 11.46
N SER A 78 -7.55 -11.49 12.17
CA SER A 78 -7.86 -10.14 12.67
C SER A 78 -6.90 -9.69 13.77
N LEU A 79 -6.44 -10.60 14.63
CA LEU A 79 -5.45 -10.30 15.67
C LEU A 79 -4.06 -10.09 15.06
N GLN A 80 -3.68 -10.87 14.04
CA GLN A 80 -2.43 -10.67 13.31
C GLN A 80 -2.39 -9.31 12.62
N THR A 81 -3.46 -8.94 11.92
CA THR A 81 -3.57 -7.62 11.26
C THR A 81 -3.54 -6.48 12.28
N ARG A 82 -4.24 -6.62 13.42
CA ARG A 82 -4.15 -5.67 14.53
C ARG A 82 -2.73 -5.54 15.09
N GLY A 83 -2.02 -6.65 15.29
CA GLY A 83 -0.64 -6.64 15.78
C GLY A 83 0.32 -5.91 14.83
N VAL A 84 0.15 -6.09 13.51
CA VAL A 84 0.91 -5.34 12.51
C VAL A 84 0.57 -3.84 12.57
N LEU A 85 -0.71 -3.48 12.74
CA LEU A 85 -1.13 -2.08 12.88
C LEU A 85 -0.60 -1.42 14.16
N GLU A 86 -0.52 -2.16 15.27
CA GLU A 86 0.07 -1.65 16.52
C GLU A 86 1.60 -1.41 16.36
N GLN A 87 2.29 -2.29 15.62
CA GLN A 87 3.71 -2.09 15.29
C GLN A 87 3.93 -0.88 14.37
N THR A 88 3.08 -0.67 13.37
CA THR A 88 3.21 0.53 12.51
C THR A 88 2.83 1.80 13.25
N ALA A 89 1.85 1.76 14.16
CA ALA A 89 1.50 2.90 14.99
C ALA A 89 2.66 3.33 15.90
N THR A 90 3.29 2.38 16.61
CA THR A 90 4.47 2.67 17.44
C THR A 90 5.66 3.18 16.64
N ALA A 91 5.89 2.66 15.43
CA ALA A 91 6.91 3.19 14.54
C ALA A 91 6.62 4.66 14.14
N LEU A 92 5.38 4.98 13.75
CA LEU A 92 4.97 6.34 13.42
C LEU A 92 5.05 7.29 14.62
N GLU A 93 4.74 6.83 15.83
CA GLU A 93 4.93 7.60 17.06
C GLU A 93 6.41 7.95 17.28
N SER A 94 7.31 6.98 17.11
CA SER A 94 8.75 7.22 17.22
C SER A 94 9.29 8.18 16.15
N GLU A 95 8.78 8.11 14.92
CA GLU A 95 9.12 9.05 13.85
C GLU A 95 8.60 10.46 14.14
N ARG A 96 7.38 10.56 14.67
CA ARG A 96 6.79 11.82 15.10
C ARG A 96 7.63 12.47 16.20
N GLU A 97 8.04 11.71 17.21
CA GLU A 97 8.91 12.22 18.28
C GLU A 97 10.25 12.70 17.72
N ARG A 98 10.87 11.94 16.82
CA ARG A 98 12.12 12.33 16.16
C ARG A 98 11.98 13.61 15.33
N LEU A 99 10.88 13.74 14.58
CA LEU A 99 10.59 14.96 13.82
C LEU A 99 10.34 16.14 14.74
N GLN A 100 9.62 15.94 15.85
CA GLN A 100 9.38 16.98 16.85
C GLN A 100 10.68 17.48 17.48
N GLN A 101 11.61 16.58 17.83
CA GLN A 101 12.96 16.95 18.30
C GLN A 101 13.75 17.74 17.25
N ARG A 102 13.61 17.40 15.97
CA ARG A 102 14.27 18.13 14.89
C ARG A 102 13.69 19.54 14.70
N VAL A 103 12.37 19.68 14.82
CA VAL A 103 11.71 20.98 14.75
C VAL A 103 12.17 21.88 15.89
N THR A 104 12.18 21.39 17.14
CA THR A 104 12.64 22.18 18.28
C THR A 104 14.11 22.56 18.18
N HIS A 105 14.96 21.69 17.64
CA HIS A 105 16.35 22.02 17.33
C HIS A 105 16.48 23.13 16.29
N LEU A 106 15.77 23.02 15.16
CA LEU A 106 15.78 24.04 14.10
C LEU A 106 15.21 25.38 14.58
N GLU A 107 14.21 25.36 15.47
CA GLU A 107 13.70 26.58 16.11
C GLU A 107 14.75 27.27 16.98
N GLN A 108 15.53 26.49 17.75
CA GLN A 108 16.64 27.03 18.55
C GLN A 108 17.73 27.62 17.65
N GLU A 109 18.12 26.92 16.58
CA GLU A 109 19.09 27.42 15.60
C GLU A 109 18.60 28.67 14.87
N SER A 110 17.32 28.72 14.50
CA SER A 110 16.73 29.92 13.91
C SER A 110 16.77 31.10 14.90
N ALA A 111 16.48 30.86 16.18
CA ALA A 111 16.54 31.88 17.21
C ALA A 111 17.97 32.38 17.45
N THR A 112 18.98 31.52 17.40
CA THR A 112 20.39 31.93 17.53
C THR A 112 20.85 32.74 16.32
N LEU A 113 20.53 32.30 15.10
CA LEU A 113 20.84 33.03 13.86
C LEU A 113 20.16 34.40 13.81
N LYS A 114 18.88 34.51 14.23
CA LYS A 114 18.19 35.81 14.33
C LYS A 114 18.94 36.78 15.26
N ARG A 115 19.37 36.32 16.43
CA ARG A 115 20.16 37.15 17.36
C ARG A 115 21.52 37.54 16.77
N GLN A 116 22.15 36.67 15.98
CA GLN A 116 23.41 37.00 15.30
C GLN A 116 23.18 38.07 14.23
N SER A 117 22.16 37.89 13.39
CA SER A 117 21.77 38.88 12.37
C SER A 117 21.42 40.25 13.00
N GLU A 118 20.69 40.27 14.12
CA GLU A 118 20.40 41.52 14.85
C GLU A 118 21.67 42.20 15.37
N ARG A 119 22.66 41.44 15.84
CA ARG A 119 23.95 41.98 16.29
C ARG A 119 24.77 42.55 15.14
N GLU A 120 24.81 41.85 14.00
CA GLU A 120 25.50 42.33 12.81
C GLU A 120 24.83 43.59 12.27
N LYS A 121 23.49 43.62 12.21
CA LYS A 121 22.75 44.82 11.82
C LYS A 121 23.09 46.01 12.70
N ARG A 122 23.13 45.85 14.03
CA ARG A 122 23.54 46.93 14.95
C ARG A 122 24.96 47.42 14.68
N ARG A 123 25.91 46.52 14.39
CA ARG A 123 27.29 46.91 14.03
C ARG A 123 27.34 47.69 12.72
N VAL A 124 26.53 47.30 11.73
CA VAL A 124 26.39 48.04 10.47
C VAL A 124 25.80 49.42 10.73
N ASP A 125 24.68 49.51 11.48
CA ASP A 125 24.05 50.78 11.86
C ASP A 125 25.03 51.71 12.62
N GLU A 126 25.84 51.15 13.52
CA GLU A 126 26.90 51.88 14.25
C GLU A 126 28.01 52.39 13.30
N ALA A 127 28.47 51.55 12.36
CA ALA A 127 29.47 51.94 11.36
C ALA A 127 28.94 53.00 10.40
N GLU A 128 27.67 52.90 9.96
CA GLU A 128 26.98 53.90 9.15
C GLU A 128 26.88 55.23 9.90
N ALA A 129 26.52 55.21 11.20
CA ALA A 129 26.48 56.41 12.03
C ALA A 129 27.87 57.06 12.18
N GLN A 130 28.93 56.27 12.32
CA GLN A 130 30.32 56.77 12.35
C GLN A 130 30.72 57.40 11.02
N LEU A 131 30.40 56.76 9.89
CA LEU A 131 30.66 57.31 8.56
C LEU A 131 29.88 58.61 8.33
N ALA A 132 28.62 58.68 8.77
CA ALA A 132 27.81 59.89 8.70
C ALA A 132 28.42 61.03 9.53
N ALA A 133 28.83 60.75 10.78
CA ALA A 133 29.50 61.73 11.64
C ALA A 133 30.83 62.22 11.02
N MET A 134 31.64 61.32 10.45
CA MET A 134 32.84 61.71 9.71
C MET A 134 32.48 62.58 8.50
N GLY A 135 31.48 62.20 7.71
CA GLY A 135 30.98 62.98 6.57
C GLY A 135 30.55 64.39 6.96
N GLU A 136 29.84 64.54 8.08
CA GLU A 136 29.46 65.84 8.63
C GLU A 136 30.68 66.66 9.07
N THR A 137 31.67 66.05 9.74
CA THR A 137 32.90 66.76 10.10
C THR A 137 33.70 67.22 8.87
N PHE A 138 33.79 66.41 7.82
CA PHE A 138 34.42 66.81 6.56
C PHE A 138 33.64 67.94 5.89
N ARG A 139 32.30 67.87 5.87
CA ARG A 139 31.44 68.95 5.35
C ARG A 139 31.71 70.26 6.08
N LEU A 140 31.76 70.25 7.42
CA LEU A 140 32.07 71.44 8.23
C LEU A 140 33.48 71.98 7.97
N HIS A 141 34.49 71.12 7.78
CA HIS A 141 35.84 71.58 7.42
C HIS A 141 35.87 72.22 6.03
N LEU A 142 35.17 71.63 5.06
CA LEU A 142 35.03 72.19 3.72
C LEU A 142 34.31 73.54 3.76
N GLU A 143 33.22 73.67 4.50
CA GLU A 143 32.51 74.94 4.70
C GLU A 143 33.42 76.01 5.33
N ARG A 144 34.25 75.65 6.31
CA ARG A 144 35.25 76.57 6.88
C ARG A 144 36.33 76.97 5.86
N LEU A 145 36.83 76.03 5.06
CA LEU A 145 37.83 76.32 4.03
C LEU A 145 37.25 77.21 2.93
N VAL A 146 36.00 76.97 2.53
CA VAL A 146 35.27 77.84 1.58
C VAL A 146 35.10 79.23 2.19
N ALA A 147 34.66 79.35 3.44
CA ALA A 147 34.53 80.65 4.11
C ALA A 147 35.88 81.40 4.24
N VAL A 148 36.98 80.69 4.52
CA VAL A 148 38.33 81.29 4.53
C VAL A 148 38.72 81.76 3.12
N ARG A 149 38.44 80.94 2.09
CA ARG A 149 38.69 81.33 0.69
C ARG A 149 37.85 82.55 0.31
N GLU A 150 36.56 82.55 0.61
CA GLU A 150 35.67 83.70 0.37
C GLU A 150 36.17 84.94 1.11
N SER A 151 36.67 84.81 2.35
CA SER A 151 37.27 85.94 3.07
C SER A 151 38.59 86.45 2.49
N LEU A 152 39.37 85.59 1.82
CA LEU A 152 40.58 85.98 1.10
C LEU A 152 40.23 86.63 -0.24
N ASP A 153 39.29 86.05 -0.98
CA ASP A 153 38.74 86.61 -2.21
C ASP A 153 38.08 87.98 -1.93
N ASP A 154 37.37 88.16 -0.79
CA ASP A 154 36.81 89.44 -0.33
C ASP A 154 37.87 90.48 0.09
N GLU A 155 39.06 90.04 0.52
CA GLU A 155 40.20 90.93 0.82
C GLU A 155 40.97 91.30 -0.47
N ASP A 156 41.04 90.40 -1.44
CA ASP A 156 41.58 90.67 -2.79
C ASP A 156 40.64 91.56 -3.62
N ASP A 157 39.31 91.40 -3.48
CA ASP A 157 38.30 92.21 -4.18
C ASP A 157 38.09 93.63 -3.59
N LYS A 158 38.68 93.93 -2.42
CA LYS A 158 38.88 95.33 -1.97
C LYS A 158 40.01 96.04 -2.70
N SER A 159 40.83 95.33 -3.49
CA SER A 159 41.95 95.90 -4.25
C SER A 159 41.74 95.95 -5.77
N ASN A 160 40.63 95.44 -6.30
CA ASN A 160 40.34 95.50 -7.74
C ASN A 160 38.83 95.64 -8.03
N GLN A 161 38.28 96.83 -7.76
CA GLN A 161 37.21 97.35 -8.60
C GLN A 161 37.81 97.80 -9.95
N ASP A 162 37.72 96.95 -10.98
CA ASP A 162 37.25 97.31 -12.32
C ASP A 162 37.53 96.17 -13.30
N GLY A 163 36.49 95.54 -13.85
CA GLY A 163 36.68 94.55 -14.91
C GLY A 163 35.49 93.66 -15.24
N LYS A 164 34.47 94.26 -15.85
CA LYS A 164 33.27 93.62 -16.43
C LYS A 164 33.59 92.71 -17.64
N VAL A 165 32.69 91.75 -17.93
CA VAL A 165 32.22 91.21 -19.26
C VAL A 165 31.98 89.68 -19.16
N GLN A 166 30.73 89.18 -19.12
CA GLN A 166 29.93 88.58 -20.24
C GLN A 166 30.71 87.53 -21.07
N ASP A 167 30.23 86.33 -21.39
CA ASP A 167 28.90 85.93 -21.88
C ASP A 167 28.69 84.40 -21.85
N GLU A 168 27.44 84.03 -22.08
CA GLU A 168 26.78 82.73 -22.27
C GLU A 168 27.49 81.64 -23.11
N SER A 169 27.23 80.36 -22.79
CA SER A 169 26.61 79.43 -23.78
C SER A 169 26.16 78.09 -23.17
N THR A 170 24.86 77.85 -23.28
CA THR A 170 24.08 76.60 -23.27
C THR A 170 24.68 75.44 -24.10
N THR A 171 24.46 74.18 -23.70
CA THR A 171 23.72 73.16 -24.51
C THR A 171 23.50 71.83 -23.77
N LYS A 172 22.44 71.16 -24.23
CA LYS A 172 21.74 69.96 -23.73
C LYS A 172 22.41 68.64 -24.15
N ALA A 173 22.05 67.56 -23.43
CA ALA A 173 21.50 66.27 -23.91
C ALA A 173 22.02 65.12 -22.99
N GLU A 174 21.19 64.41 -22.23
CA GLU A 174 20.22 63.35 -22.59
C GLU A 174 20.82 61.94 -22.42
N THR A 175 19.99 61.01 -21.88
CA THR A 175 20.14 59.54 -21.79
C THR A 175 21.23 58.98 -20.83
N GLN A 176 21.08 57.88 -20.08
CA GLN A 176 20.17 56.73 -20.15
C GLN A 176 20.24 55.93 -18.84
N ASP A 177 19.11 55.36 -18.39
CA ASP A 177 19.07 54.20 -17.49
C ASP A 177 19.64 52.96 -18.20
N VAL A 178 20.57 52.23 -17.58
CA VAL A 178 20.72 50.77 -17.73
C VAL A 178 21.30 50.16 -16.44
N VAL A 179 20.52 49.25 -15.88
CA VAL A 179 20.90 48.21 -14.91
C VAL A 179 21.82 47.19 -15.57
N CYS A 180 22.93 46.82 -14.92
CA CYS A 180 23.51 45.46 -14.84
C CYS A 180 24.79 45.57 -13.98
N ALA A 181 24.78 45.06 -12.75
CA ALA A 181 25.15 43.68 -12.43
C ALA A 181 26.65 43.42 -12.60
N GLY A 182 27.34 43.39 -11.44
CA GLY A 182 28.51 42.56 -11.19
C GLY A 182 29.82 43.07 -11.80
N ASP A 183 30.51 43.95 -11.08
CA ASP A 183 31.96 43.91 -11.06
C ASP A 183 32.43 44.09 -9.62
N ASP A 184 33.13 43.08 -9.12
CA ASP A 184 34.37 43.21 -8.35
C ASP A 184 34.61 41.94 -7.53
N SER A 185 35.80 41.39 -7.47
CA SER A 185 36.98 41.60 -8.29
C SER A 185 37.91 40.49 -7.87
N SER A 186 38.44 39.77 -8.85
CA SER A 186 39.68 39.04 -8.65
C SER A 186 40.78 40.06 -8.41
N ASN A 187 41.23 40.20 -7.16
CA ASN A 187 42.43 40.97 -6.84
C ASN A 187 43.67 40.27 -7.42
N VAL A 188 44.07 40.70 -8.61
CA VAL A 188 45.45 40.74 -9.07
C VAL A 188 45.94 42.16 -8.81
N ALA A 189 46.84 42.34 -7.85
CA ALA A 189 47.92 43.33 -7.89
C ALA A 189 48.68 43.35 -6.55
N LYS A 190 49.98 43.12 -6.59
CA LYS A 190 50.94 44.19 -6.31
C LYS A 190 52.37 43.72 -6.60
N ALA A 191 52.84 44.08 -7.77
CA ALA A 191 54.24 44.31 -8.06
C ALA A 191 54.41 45.83 -8.24
N ARG A 192 55.28 46.43 -7.40
CA ARG A 192 55.93 47.75 -7.48
C ARG A 192 56.48 48.07 -6.07
N ASP A 193 57.67 48.60 -5.83
CA ASP A 193 58.59 49.45 -6.59
C ASP A 193 60.04 49.01 -6.29
N ASN A 194 60.97 48.90 -7.24
CA ASN A 194 61.72 49.95 -7.95
C ASN A 194 62.37 51.01 -7.03
N ASN A 195 63.57 50.70 -6.54
CA ASN A 195 64.56 51.69 -6.11
C ASN A 195 65.74 51.68 -7.09
N THR A 196 65.91 52.83 -7.74
CA THR A 196 66.99 53.21 -8.66
C THR A 196 68.24 53.58 -7.84
N PRO A 197 69.47 53.31 -8.33
CA PRO A 197 70.71 53.48 -7.58
C PRO A 197 71.33 54.87 -7.73
N GLU A 198 71.98 55.36 -6.68
CA GLU A 198 72.95 56.46 -6.76
C GLU A 198 74.29 55.91 -7.24
N ILE A 199 74.78 56.42 -8.38
CA ILE A 199 76.10 56.14 -8.94
C ILE A 199 77.02 57.27 -8.49
N SER A 200 78.07 56.91 -7.75
CA SER A 200 79.25 57.75 -7.51
C SER A 200 80.39 57.17 -8.36
N GLU A 201 80.92 57.97 -9.27
CA GLU A 201 82.09 57.63 -10.09
C GLU A 201 83.37 57.68 -9.23
N GLU A 202 84.15 56.61 -9.22
CA GLU A 202 85.59 56.68 -8.93
C GLU A 202 86.32 55.72 -9.89
N ASP A 203 87.20 56.31 -10.71
CA ASP A 203 88.14 55.68 -11.62
C ASP A 203 89.15 54.79 -10.88
N GLY A 204 89.43 53.58 -11.40
CA GLY A 204 90.59 52.79 -10.96
C GLY A 204 90.59 51.31 -11.37
N ASP A 205 91.47 50.99 -12.34
CA ASP A 205 92.14 49.71 -12.59
C ASP A 205 91.37 48.49 -13.17
N ASP A 206 91.54 48.35 -14.49
CA ASP A 206 91.18 47.25 -15.37
C ASP A 206 91.89 45.92 -15.03
N ALA A 207 91.23 45.07 -14.23
CA ALA A 207 91.27 43.59 -14.32
C ALA A 207 90.47 42.92 -13.19
N SER A 208 90.36 43.56 -12.02
CA SER A 208 89.64 43.02 -10.84
C SER A 208 88.12 43.28 -10.87
N SER A 209 87.67 44.24 -11.68
CA SER A 209 86.26 44.62 -11.87
C SER A 209 85.42 43.56 -12.61
N SER A 210 86.01 42.89 -13.61
CA SER A 210 85.30 41.91 -14.45
C SER A 210 84.82 40.67 -13.67
N ALA A 211 85.64 40.14 -12.76
CA ALA A 211 85.29 38.96 -11.96
C ALA A 211 84.17 39.24 -10.95
N ALA A 212 84.16 40.43 -10.34
CA ALA A 212 83.09 40.87 -9.44
C ALA A 212 81.76 41.07 -10.20
N LEU A 213 81.83 41.55 -11.44
CA LEU A 213 80.67 41.72 -12.32
C LEU A 213 80.08 40.38 -12.74
N VAL A 214 80.91 39.40 -13.11
CA VAL A 214 80.47 38.03 -13.42
C VAL A 214 79.84 37.35 -12.20
N ALA A 215 80.45 37.44 -11.01
CA ALA A 215 79.88 36.90 -9.78
C ALA A 215 78.55 37.59 -9.40
N GLY A 216 78.43 38.89 -9.65
CA GLY A 216 77.18 39.64 -9.48
C GLY A 216 76.09 39.16 -10.44
N LEU A 217 76.42 38.93 -11.71
CA LEU A 217 75.50 38.38 -12.71
C LEU A 217 75.08 36.94 -12.37
N ASP A 218 76.00 36.11 -11.90
CA ASP A 218 75.69 34.75 -11.44
C ASP A 218 74.77 34.75 -10.20
N ALA A 219 74.99 35.67 -9.27
CA ALA A 219 74.12 35.84 -8.10
C ALA A 219 72.71 36.31 -8.49
N VAL A 220 72.59 37.20 -9.47
CA VAL A 220 71.29 37.62 -10.03
C VAL A 220 70.63 36.46 -10.77
N ALA A 221 71.37 35.73 -11.61
CA ALA A 221 70.86 34.56 -12.30
C ALA A 221 70.37 33.47 -11.33
N ALA A 222 71.11 33.21 -10.24
CA ALA A 222 70.72 32.28 -9.19
C ALA A 222 69.44 32.73 -8.47
N LYS A 223 69.30 34.03 -8.15
CA LYS A 223 68.07 34.58 -7.55
C LYS A 223 66.89 34.49 -8.51
N CYS A 224 67.07 34.80 -9.79
CA CYS A 224 66.04 34.66 -10.81
C CYS A 224 65.61 33.20 -11.01
N LEU A 225 66.54 32.25 -11.00
CA LEU A 225 66.25 30.82 -11.07
C LEU A 225 65.50 30.33 -9.82
N ALA A 226 65.93 30.73 -8.62
CA ALA A 226 65.25 30.38 -7.38
C ALA A 226 63.82 30.95 -7.35
N TRP A 227 63.65 32.20 -7.76
CA TRP A 227 62.33 32.84 -7.87
C TRP A 227 61.44 32.14 -8.90
N LEU A 228 61.97 31.79 -10.07
CA LEU A 228 61.23 31.03 -11.09
C LEU A 228 60.83 29.64 -10.59
N GLN A 229 61.72 28.92 -9.91
CA GLN A 229 61.44 27.62 -9.32
C GLN A 229 60.36 27.70 -8.25
N GLU A 230 60.43 28.70 -7.37
CA GLU A 230 59.41 28.93 -6.35
C GLU A 230 58.07 29.31 -6.97
N HIS A 231 58.05 30.21 -7.95
CA HIS A 231 56.84 30.60 -8.66
C HIS A 231 56.20 29.42 -9.41
N LEU A 232 57.01 28.58 -10.07
CA LEU A 232 56.52 27.36 -10.71
C LEU A 232 55.93 26.38 -9.68
N ALA A 233 56.61 26.14 -8.56
CA ALA A 233 56.11 25.28 -7.49
C ALA A 233 54.79 25.80 -6.90
N GLN A 234 54.68 27.10 -6.64
CA GLN A 234 53.45 27.72 -6.15
C GLN A 234 52.32 27.64 -7.18
N SER A 235 52.61 27.88 -8.46
CA SER A 235 51.62 27.79 -9.53
C SER A 235 51.10 26.35 -9.70
N PHE A 236 51.98 25.36 -9.61
CA PHE A 236 51.63 23.94 -9.70
C PHE A 236 50.82 23.49 -8.49
N ALA A 237 51.20 23.88 -7.27
CA ALA A 237 50.43 23.60 -6.06
C ALA A 237 49.01 24.18 -6.13
N ARG A 238 48.86 25.42 -6.64
CA ARG A 238 47.54 26.04 -6.87
C ARG A 238 46.72 25.26 -7.91
N GLN A 239 47.34 24.77 -8.98
CA GLN A 239 46.67 23.95 -9.99
C GLN A 239 46.23 22.60 -9.42
N GLN A 240 47.06 21.93 -8.61
CA GLN A 240 46.70 20.68 -7.95
C GLN A 240 45.53 20.85 -6.97
N LEU A 241 45.55 21.91 -6.14
CA LEU A 241 44.44 22.21 -5.25
C LEU A 241 43.15 22.48 -6.03
N LYS A 242 43.24 23.16 -7.18
CA LYS A 242 42.09 23.41 -8.05
C LYS A 242 41.57 22.09 -8.65
N ALA A 243 42.44 21.21 -9.11
CA ALA A 243 42.06 19.89 -9.63
C ALA A 243 41.36 19.03 -8.56
N ALA A 244 41.92 18.97 -7.35
CA ALA A 244 41.34 18.22 -6.23
C ALA A 244 39.92 18.74 -5.88
N ARG A 245 39.70 20.05 -5.91
CA ARG A 245 38.37 20.64 -5.70
C ARG A 245 37.38 20.23 -6.79
N TYR A 246 37.81 20.16 -8.05
CA TYR A 246 36.93 19.70 -9.13
C TYR A 246 36.60 18.21 -9.01
N GLU A 247 37.55 17.37 -8.61
CA GLU A 247 37.29 15.94 -8.36
C GLU A 247 36.25 15.75 -7.25
N GLU A 248 36.37 16.50 -6.15
CA GLU A 248 35.39 16.47 -5.06
C GLU A 248 34.01 16.95 -5.52
N GLN A 249 33.95 18.04 -6.30
CA GLN A 249 32.70 18.54 -6.89
C GLN A 249 32.07 17.50 -7.83
N HIS A 250 32.86 16.85 -8.68
CA HIS A 250 32.39 15.81 -9.58
C HIS A 250 31.85 14.60 -8.82
N ALA A 251 32.54 14.16 -7.76
CA ALA A 251 32.07 13.08 -6.90
C ALA A 251 30.73 13.44 -6.22
N ASN A 252 30.59 14.68 -5.75
CA ASN A 252 29.34 15.15 -5.15
C ASN A 252 28.20 15.22 -6.17
N ILE A 253 28.45 15.69 -7.40
CA ILE A 253 27.46 15.70 -8.48
C ILE A 253 27.03 14.26 -8.83
N GLN A 254 27.96 13.31 -8.88
CA GLN A 254 27.64 11.90 -9.14
C GLN A 254 26.75 11.33 -8.04
N ARG A 255 27.08 11.55 -6.77
CA ARG A 255 26.23 11.15 -5.63
C ARG A 255 24.83 11.75 -5.71
N LEU A 256 24.72 13.04 -6.04
CA LEU A 256 23.43 13.69 -6.21
C LEU A 256 22.63 13.10 -7.38
N ARG A 257 23.28 12.80 -8.50
CA ARG A 257 22.63 12.12 -9.64
C ARG A 257 22.09 10.74 -9.25
N GLU A 258 22.87 9.96 -8.52
CA GLU A 258 22.42 8.65 -8.00
C GLU A 258 21.25 8.79 -7.04
N GLN A 259 21.26 9.78 -6.15
CA GLN A 259 20.14 10.06 -5.25
C GLN A 259 18.89 10.48 -6.01
N VAL A 260 19.00 11.32 -7.03
CA VAL A 260 17.87 11.72 -7.88
C VAL A 260 17.31 10.52 -8.66
N LEU A 261 18.18 9.67 -9.21
CA LEU A 261 17.76 8.44 -9.90
C LEU A 261 17.11 7.42 -8.94
N ALA A 262 17.59 7.32 -7.71
CA ALA A 262 16.96 6.49 -6.68
C ALA A 262 15.58 7.05 -6.30
N ALA A 263 15.49 8.37 -6.10
CA ALA A 263 14.25 9.06 -5.79
C ALA A 263 13.23 8.96 -6.93
N SER A 264 13.66 8.98 -8.20
CA SER A 264 12.76 8.85 -9.35
C SER A 264 12.17 7.45 -9.52
N ARG A 265 12.79 6.41 -8.96
CA ARG A 265 12.25 5.04 -8.97
C ARG A 265 11.09 4.83 -7.98
N VAL A 266 11.07 5.59 -6.89
CA VAL A 266 10.01 5.49 -5.87
C VAL A 266 8.61 5.78 -6.44
N PRO A 267 8.36 6.89 -7.16
CA PRO A 267 7.04 7.15 -7.73
C PRO A 267 6.65 6.14 -8.81
N GLU A 268 7.61 5.62 -9.60
CA GLU A 268 7.33 4.57 -10.58
C GLU A 268 6.87 3.27 -9.90
N GLN A 269 7.52 2.87 -8.81
CA GLN A 269 7.11 1.71 -8.02
C GLN A 269 5.74 1.93 -7.38
N GLN A 270 5.48 3.11 -6.84
CA GLN A 270 4.17 3.48 -6.28
C GLN A 270 3.07 3.49 -7.36
N ALA A 271 3.37 3.95 -8.57
CA ALA A 271 2.43 3.91 -9.68
C ALA A 271 2.11 2.47 -10.10
N GLN A 272 3.12 1.58 -10.11
CA GLN A 272 2.92 0.15 -10.40
C GLN A 272 2.09 -0.55 -9.33
N THR A 273 2.33 -0.28 -8.04
CA THR A 273 1.53 -0.87 -6.96
C THR A 273 0.10 -0.35 -7.01
N HIS A 274 -0.12 0.94 -7.22
CA HIS A 274 -1.45 1.52 -7.39
C HIS A 274 -2.19 0.92 -8.60
N ALA A 275 -1.50 0.71 -9.73
CA ALA A 275 -2.07 0.06 -10.89
C ALA A 275 -2.48 -1.40 -10.62
N ARG A 276 -1.68 -2.15 -9.86
CA ARG A 276 -2.02 -3.53 -9.43
C ARG A 276 -3.24 -3.53 -8.51
N GLN A 277 -3.26 -2.70 -7.49
CA GLN A 277 -4.39 -2.56 -6.56
C GLN A 277 -5.67 -2.18 -7.30
N THR A 278 -5.59 -1.29 -8.28
CA THR A 278 -6.76 -0.88 -9.08
C THR A 278 -7.35 -2.05 -9.88
N ARG A 279 -6.49 -2.93 -10.42
CA ARG A 279 -6.93 -4.15 -11.13
C ARG A 279 -7.57 -5.16 -10.17
N GLU A 280 -6.93 -5.44 -9.04
CA GLU A 280 -7.48 -6.33 -8.01
C GLU A 280 -8.84 -5.84 -7.50
N LEU A 281 -9.00 -4.52 -7.29
CA LEU A 281 -10.28 -3.93 -6.91
C LEU A 281 -11.34 -4.06 -8.01
N ALA A 282 -10.97 -4.02 -9.29
CA ALA A 282 -11.89 -4.25 -10.40
C ALA A 282 -12.36 -5.71 -10.43
N GLU A 283 -11.45 -6.67 -10.31
CA GLU A 283 -11.75 -8.11 -10.25
C GLU A 283 -12.64 -8.47 -9.05
N LEU A 284 -12.39 -7.87 -7.88
CA LEU A 284 -13.22 -8.05 -6.69
C LEU A 284 -14.63 -7.46 -6.87
N ARG A 285 -14.77 -6.34 -7.59
CA ARG A 285 -16.10 -5.77 -7.91
C ARG A 285 -16.86 -6.68 -8.87
N GLU A 286 -16.21 -7.16 -9.93
CA GLU A 286 -16.83 -8.08 -10.89
C GLU A 286 -17.27 -9.39 -10.23
N SER A 287 -16.43 -9.99 -9.38
CA SER A 287 -16.78 -11.21 -8.65
C SER A 287 -17.94 -10.98 -7.67
N ARG A 288 -17.98 -9.83 -6.98
CA ARG A 288 -19.11 -9.44 -6.13
C ARG A 288 -20.40 -9.32 -6.93
N GLU A 289 -20.38 -8.66 -8.09
CA GLU A 289 -21.55 -8.54 -8.95
C GLU A 289 -22.03 -9.91 -9.45
N GLN A 290 -21.11 -10.80 -9.82
CA GLN A 290 -21.46 -12.17 -10.22
C GLN A 290 -22.12 -12.96 -9.08
N LEU A 291 -21.58 -12.84 -7.86
CA LEU A 291 -22.17 -13.49 -6.67
C LEU A 291 -23.54 -12.91 -6.35
N GLN A 292 -23.73 -11.60 -6.45
CA GLN A 292 -25.04 -10.96 -6.27
C GLN A 292 -26.05 -11.46 -7.30
N ARG A 293 -25.68 -11.53 -8.59
CA ARG A 293 -26.56 -12.08 -9.63
C ARG A 293 -26.95 -13.53 -9.35
N ARG A 294 -26.01 -14.35 -8.86
CA ARG A 294 -26.30 -15.75 -8.47
C ARG A 294 -27.22 -15.83 -7.25
N ALA A 295 -27.03 -14.97 -6.26
CA ALA A 295 -27.90 -14.90 -5.08
C ALA A 295 -29.33 -14.50 -5.49
N GLU A 296 -29.48 -13.46 -6.30
CA GLU A 296 -30.79 -13.04 -6.82
C GLU A 296 -31.47 -14.15 -7.64
N GLN A 297 -30.72 -14.89 -8.45
CA GLN A 297 -31.24 -16.05 -9.19
C GLN A 297 -31.68 -17.18 -8.26
N ALA A 298 -30.90 -17.47 -7.22
CA ALA A 298 -31.24 -18.47 -6.21
C ALA A 298 -32.50 -18.05 -5.41
N GLU A 299 -32.65 -16.77 -5.08
CA GLU A 299 -33.85 -16.23 -4.44
C GLU A 299 -35.08 -16.35 -5.34
N ARG A 300 -34.98 -15.97 -6.61
CA ARG A 300 -36.08 -16.08 -7.59
C ARG A 300 -36.52 -17.53 -7.75
N THR A 301 -35.58 -18.45 -7.94
CA THR A 301 -35.89 -19.89 -8.05
C THR A 301 -36.46 -20.46 -6.74
N GLY A 302 -36.00 -20.00 -5.58
CA GLY A 302 -36.57 -20.34 -4.27
C GLY A 302 -38.02 -19.88 -4.12
N LEU A 303 -38.33 -18.64 -4.52
CA LEU A 303 -39.68 -18.09 -4.52
C LEU A 303 -40.60 -18.84 -5.49
N GLU A 304 -40.12 -19.18 -6.68
CA GLU A 304 -40.88 -19.99 -7.65
C GLU A 304 -41.17 -21.39 -7.11
N GLN A 305 -40.19 -22.06 -6.50
CA GLN A 305 -40.38 -23.36 -5.86
C GLN A 305 -41.38 -23.27 -4.71
N GLN A 306 -41.32 -22.21 -3.91
CA GLN A 306 -42.29 -21.97 -2.84
C GLN A 306 -43.71 -21.81 -3.40
N ARG A 307 -43.90 -20.99 -4.44
CA ARG A 307 -45.20 -20.83 -5.11
C ARG A 307 -45.73 -22.16 -5.64
N ARG A 308 -44.89 -22.96 -6.32
CA ARG A 308 -45.28 -24.29 -6.81
C ARG A 308 -45.71 -25.24 -5.68
N ARG A 309 -45.03 -25.18 -4.53
CA ARG A 309 -45.41 -25.96 -3.33
C ARG A 309 -46.74 -25.50 -2.75
N GLU A 310 -46.96 -24.18 -2.67
CA GLU A 310 -48.23 -23.60 -2.19
C GLU A 310 -49.40 -23.98 -3.11
N GLU A 311 -49.20 -23.93 -4.44
CA GLU A 311 -50.17 -24.39 -5.43
C GLU A 311 -50.47 -25.90 -5.28
N MET A 312 -49.43 -26.73 -5.13
CA MET A 312 -49.60 -28.17 -4.93
C MET A 312 -50.34 -28.47 -3.62
N ALA A 313 -50.00 -27.79 -2.52
CA ALA A 313 -50.70 -27.93 -1.25
C ALA A 313 -52.17 -27.53 -1.37
N THR A 314 -52.49 -26.49 -2.14
CA THR A 314 -53.87 -26.05 -2.41
C THR A 314 -54.64 -27.11 -3.21
N ARG A 315 -54.03 -27.68 -4.26
CA ARG A 315 -54.62 -28.79 -5.03
C ARG A 315 -54.85 -30.04 -4.18
N LEU A 316 -53.89 -30.41 -3.33
CA LEU A 316 -54.03 -31.55 -2.42
C LEU A 316 -55.18 -31.36 -1.43
N ARG A 317 -55.39 -30.13 -0.91
CA ARG A 317 -56.54 -29.82 -0.05
C ARG A 317 -57.87 -29.96 -0.78
N LEU A 318 -57.95 -29.55 -2.04
CA LEU A 318 -59.16 -29.72 -2.86
C LEU A 318 -59.48 -31.19 -3.07
N VAL A 319 -58.51 -31.99 -3.53
CA VAL A 319 -58.67 -33.44 -3.75
C VAL A 319 -59.05 -34.14 -2.45
N ALA A 320 -58.40 -33.82 -1.33
CA ALA A 320 -58.76 -34.37 -0.03
C ALA A 320 -60.21 -34.02 0.38
N GLY A 321 -60.68 -32.81 0.05
CA GLY A 321 -62.06 -32.37 0.23
C GLY A 321 -63.05 -33.19 -0.59
N GLU A 322 -62.78 -33.36 -1.89
CA GLU A 322 -63.59 -34.15 -2.82
C GLU A 322 -63.68 -35.62 -2.39
N VAL A 323 -62.55 -36.24 -2.03
CA VAL A 323 -62.53 -37.61 -1.51
C VAL A 323 -63.40 -37.69 -0.25
N ARG A 324 -63.21 -36.82 0.74
CA ARG A 324 -64.04 -36.80 1.96
C ARG A 324 -65.54 -36.61 1.67
N GLN A 325 -65.91 -35.87 0.63
CA GLN A 325 -67.30 -35.69 0.21
C GLN A 325 -67.85 -36.95 -0.46
N TYR A 326 -67.10 -37.55 -1.40
CA TYR A 326 -67.46 -38.80 -2.05
C TYR A 326 -67.67 -39.92 -1.04
N LEU A 327 -66.76 -40.07 -0.08
CA LEU A 327 -66.89 -41.08 0.99
C LEU A 327 -68.14 -40.87 1.85
N ARG A 328 -68.51 -39.61 2.15
CA ARG A 328 -69.75 -39.29 2.88
C ARG A 328 -71.00 -39.65 2.06
N LEU A 329 -71.00 -39.37 0.76
CA LEU A 329 -72.12 -39.69 -0.14
C LEU A 329 -72.30 -41.21 -0.26
N VAL A 330 -71.21 -41.94 -0.55
CA VAL A 330 -71.22 -43.41 -0.64
C VAL A 330 -71.73 -44.03 0.66
N ARG A 331 -71.22 -43.59 1.82
CA ARG A 331 -71.70 -44.05 3.12
C ARG A 331 -73.20 -43.79 3.31
N GLY A 332 -73.68 -42.62 2.89
CA GLY A 332 -75.09 -42.24 2.94
C GLY A 332 -75.97 -43.12 2.06
N GLU A 333 -75.57 -43.38 0.82
CA GLU A 333 -76.30 -44.23 -0.14
C GLU A 333 -76.35 -45.69 0.30
N ILE A 334 -75.24 -46.24 0.80
CA ILE A 334 -75.21 -47.61 1.32
C ILE A 334 -76.18 -47.74 2.50
N LYS A 335 -76.14 -46.81 3.45
CA LYS A 335 -77.07 -46.79 4.58
C LYS A 335 -78.53 -46.69 4.12
N ARG A 336 -78.79 -45.95 3.04
CA ARG A 336 -80.14 -45.76 2.47
C ARG A 336 -80.66 -47.01 1.75
N LYS A 337 -79.79 -47.72 1.00
CA LYS A 337 -80.18 -48.92 0.21
C LYS A 337 -80.27 -50.19 1.03
N PHE A 338 -79.41 -50.35 2.04
CA PHE A 338 -79.31 -51.60 2.80
C PHE A 338 -79.88 -51.51 4.22
N GLY A 339 -80.24 -50.32 4.72
CA GLY A 339 -80.77 -50.11 6.08
C GLY A 339 -79.71 -50.26 7.20
N TYR A 340 -78.63 -50.98 6.93
CA TYR A 340 -77.42 -51.11 7.73
C TYR A 340 -76.18 -50.92 6.85
N LEU A 341 -75.02 -50.66 7.45
CA LEU A 341 -73.75 -50.58 6.73
C LEU A 341 -73.15 -52.01 6.66
N PRO A 342 -72.99 -52.64 5.48
CA PRO A 342 -72.41 -53.98 5.38
C PRO A 342 -71.02 -54.04 6.01
N GLU A 343 -70.69 -55.10 6.76
CA GLU A 343 -69.40 -55.23 7.47
C GLU A 343 -68.17 -55.06 6.56
N ALA A 344 -68.26 -55.53 5.32
CA ALA A 344 -67.21 -55.36 4.30
C ALA A 344 -66.88 -53.89 3.99
N ILE A 345 -67.84 -52.97 4.23
CA ILE A 345 -67.69 -51.51 4.06
C ILE A 345 -67.62 -50.82 5.43
N ALA A 346 -68.05 -51.48 6.50
CA ALA A 346 -68.03 -50.97 7.87
C ALA A 346 -66.67 -51.14 8.56
N HIS A 347 -65.64 -51.67 7.89
CA HIS A 347 -64.27 -51.65 8.39
C HIS A 347 -63.82 -50.19 8.64
N ALA A 348 -64.09 -49.69 9.85
CA ALA A 348 -63.69 -48.36 10.29
C ALA A 348 -62.19 -48.15 10.14
N GLU A 349 -61.41 -49.24 10.21
CA GLU A 349 -59.97 -49.25 9.96
C GLU A 349 -59.57 -48.87 8.54
N SER A 350 -60.29 -49.32 7.50
CA SER A 350 -59.93 -48.97 6.11
C SER A 350 -60.23 -47.49 5.84
N TRP A 351 -61.33 -46.98 6.39
CA TRP A 351 -61.66 -45.55 6.36
C TRP A 351 -60.69 -44.69 7.16
N ALA A 352 -60.27 -45.15 8.34
CA ALA A 352 -59.28 -44.49 9.17
C ALA A 352 -57.91 -44.43 8.47
N ARG A 353 -57.47 -45.53 7.83
CA ARG A 353 -56.22 -45.57 7.05
C ARG A 353 -56.25 -44.60 5.86
N ILE A 354 -57.38 -44.47 5.15
CA ILE A 354 -57.52 -43.49 4.05
C ILE A 354 -57.49 -42.06 4.60
N ALA A 355 -58.13 -41.80 5.74
CA ALA A 355 -58.11 -40.49 6.39
C ALA A 355 -56.70 -40.12 6.90
N GLU A 356 -55.99 -41.05 7.53
CA GLU A 356 -54.60 -40.87 7.98
C GLU A 356 -53.64 -40.66 6.80
N ALA A 357 -53.79 -41.41 5.70
CA ALA A 357 -52.99 -41.23 4.51
C ALA A 357 -53.19 -39.85 3.88
N LEU A 358 -54.44 -39.34 3.87
CA LEU A 358 -54.74 -37.98 3.41
C LEU A 358 -54.15 -36.91 4.35
N GLU A 359 -54.17 -37.12 5.66
CA GLU A 359 -53.54 -36.20 6.61
C GLU A 359 -52.01 -36.19 6.51
N LEU A 360 -51.38 -37.36 6.28
CA LEU A 360 -49.95 -37.47 6.03
C LEU A 360 -49.55 -36.73 4.75
N LEU A 361 -50.32 -36.88 3.67
CA LEU A 361 -50.09 -36.15 2.41
C LEU A 361 -50.24 -34.63 2.59
N LEU A 362 -51.22 -34.19 3.37
CA LEU A 362 -51.41 -32.76 3.68
C LEU A 362 -50.30 -32.19 4.58
N ARG A 363 -49.79 -32.99 5.53
CA ARG A 363 -48.65 -32.63 6.36
C ARG A 363 -47.37 -32.51 5.54
N GLN A 364 -47.08 -33.50 4.70
CA GLN A 364 -45.93 -33.51 3.79
C GLN A 364 -45.94 -32.34 2.79
N GLY A 365 -47.12 -31.93 2.33
CA GLY A 365 -47.27 -30.74 1.48
C GLY A 365 -47.12 -29.41 2.22
N SER A 366 -47.19 -29.40 3.56
CA SER A 366 -47.10 -28.19 4.39
C SER A 366 -45.75 -28.01 5.08
N GLU A 367 -44.95 -29.06 5.20
CA GLU A 367 -43.65 -28.99 5.86
C GLU A 367 -42.70 -28.12 5.02
N ARG A 368 -42.48 -26.89 5.51
CA ARG A 368 -41.33 -26.09 5.12
C ARG A 368 -40.07 -26.92 5.44
N PRO A 369 -39.15 -27.12 4.49
CA PRO A 369 -37.82 -27.52 4.89
C PRO A 369 -37.28 -26.36 5.73
N VAL A 370 -37.15 -26.59 7.03
CA VAL A 370 -36.42 -25.73 7.93
C VAL A 370 -35.05 -25.55 7.28
N ALA A 371 -34.75 -24.32 6.88
CA ALA A 371 -33.43 -23.95 6.41
C ALA A 371 -32.44 -24.38 7.48
N VAL A 372 -31.69 -25.44 7.20
CA VAL A 372 -30.51 -25.80 7.96
C VAL A 372 -29.56 -24.64 7.72
N GLY A 373 -29.43 -23.79 8.74
CA GLY A 373 -28.56 -22.62 8.71
C GLY A 373 -27.17 -23.02 8.22
N SER A 374 -26.72 -22.32 7.19
CA SER A 374 -25.33 -22.25 6.79
C SER A 374 -24.59 -21.26 7.68
#